data_AF-A0A2P5VU87-F1
#
_entry.id   AF-A0A2P5VU87-F1
#
_cell.length_a   1.000
_cell.length_b   1.000
_cell.length_c   1.000
_cell.angle_alpha   90.00
_cell.angle_beta   90.00
_cell.angle_gamma   90.00
#
_symmetry.space_group_name_H-M   'P 1'
#
loop_
_entity.id
_entity.type
_entity.pdbx_description
1 polymer ?
#
loop_
_entity_poly.entity_id
_entity_poly.type
_entity_poly.pdbx_seq_one_letter_code
_entity_poly.pdbx_strand_id
1 'polypeptide(L)'
;MPALEARNHVRCPFTIRILDKDDILLGSISAKDLEPPRQRPQTSARTAQRLIAQAIGSKLPSNFGSRELRSQEEARRTRIVTRQKLRDDAWGDD
;
A
#
# COMPACT_ATOMS: atom_id res chain seq x y z
N MET A 1 24.18 -7.06 16.49
CA MET A 1 24.18 -5.63 16.85
C MET A 1 23.66 -5.51 18.28
N PRO A 2 24.53 -5.22 19.28
CA PRO A 2 24.21 -5.41 20.69
C PRO A 2 23.32 -4.27 21.24
N ALA A 3 22.40 -4.61 22.15
CA ALA A 3 21.39 -3.72 22.73
C ALA A 3 21.94 -2.39 23.31
N LEU A 4 23.22 -2.37 23.69
CA LEU A 4 23.92 -1.18 24.17
C LEU A 4 24.07 -0.09 23.11
N GLU A 5 24.36 -0.47 21.87
CA GLU A 5 24.52 0.48 20.78
C GLU A 5 23.18 1.12 20.41
N ALA A 6 22.10 0.32 20.41
CA ALA A 6 20.74 0.83 20.20
C ALA A 6 20.34 1.84 21.28
N ARG A 7 20.65 1.57 22.57
CA ARG A 7 20.35 2.48 23.67
C ARG A 7 20.98 3.86 23.49
N ASN A 8 22.18 3.94 22.92
CA ASN A 8 22.90 5.21 22.72
C ASN A 8 22.34 6.05 21.56
N HIS A 9 21.62 5.44 20.62
CA HIS A 9 21.10 6.12 19.43
C HIS A 9 19.64 6.57 19.56
N VAL A 10 18.90 6.05 20.54
CA VAL A 10 17.48 6.39 20.73
C VAL A 10 17.35 7.69 21.52
N ARG A 11 16.69 8.70 20.93
CA ARG A 11 16.25 9.91 21.63
C ARG A 11 14.78 9.76 22.00
N CYS A 12 14.49 9.41 23.25
CA CYS A 12 13.12 9.41 23.76
C CYS A 12 13.06 10.02 25.17
N PRO A 13 11.90 10.56 25.60
CA PRO A 13 11.74 11.14 26.93
C PRO A 13 11.63 10.08 28.05
N PHE A 14 11.64 8.79 27.70
CA PHE A 14 11.51 7.69 28.64
C PHE A 14 12.86 7.07 28.98
N THR A 15 12.96 6.48 30.17
CA THR A 15 14.16 5.75 30.59
C THR A 15 14.29 4.44 29.83
N ILE A 16 15.32 4.33 28.99
CA ILE A 16 15.65 3.09 28.27
C ILE A 16 16.67 2.29 29.09
N ARG A 17 16.31 1.05 29.40
CA ARG A 17 17.15 0.07 30.11
C ARG A 17 17.22 -1.22 29.30
N ILE A 18 18.37 -1.90 29.34
CA ILE A 18 18.55 -3.23 28.77
C ILE A 18 17.99 -4.24 29.77
N LEU A 19 17.09 -5.11 29.32
CA LEU A 19 16.52 -6.17 30.12
C LEU A 19 17.49 -7.35 30.21
N ASP A 20 17.83 -7.78 31.43
CA ASP A 20 18.70 -8.94 31.68
C ASP A 20 17.87 -10.19 32.02
N LYS A 21 18.45 -11.38 31.89
CA LYS A 21 17.76 -12.66 32.10
C LYS A 21 17.25 -12.85 33.52
N ASP A 22 17.95 -12.28 34.51
CA ASP A 22 17.64 -12.38 35.93
C ASP A 22 16.86 -11.18 36.47
N ASP A 23 16.34 -10.31 35.58
CA ASP A 23 15.66 -9.10 35.97
C ASP A 23 14.30 -9.40 36.63
N ILE A 24 14.03 -8.78 37.78
CA ILE A 24 12.78 -8.97 38.53
C ILE A 24 11.56 -8.57 37.69
N LEU A 25 11.74 -7.62 36.76
CA LEU A 25 10.68 -7.19 35.86
C LEU A 25 10.33 -8.23 34.79
N LEU A 26 11.19 -9.21 34.50
CA LEU A 26 10.94 -10.19 33.44
C LEU A 26 9.65 -10.99 33.68
N GLY A 27 9.37 -11.32 34.95
CA GLY A 27 8.14 -12.01 35.34
C GLY A 27 6.87 -11.17 35.23
N SER A 28 7.01 -9.84 35.12
CA SER A 28 5.89 -8.90 34.96
C SER A 28 5.61 -8.52 33.50
N ILE A 29 6.54 -8.83 32.59
CA ILE A 29 6.43 -8.51 31.16
C ILE A 29 5.84 -9.72 30.44
N SER A 30 4.83 -9.50 29.60
CA SER A 30 4.28 -10.55 28.76
C SER A 30 5.32 -11.01 27.74
N ALA A 31 5.46 -12.32 27.56
CA ALA A 31 6.36 -12.88 26.54
C ALA A 31 6.05 -12.34 25.12
N LYS A 32 4.78 -12.03 24.83
CA LYS A 32 4.36 -11.45 23.54
C LYS A 32 4.93 -10.05 23.30
N ASP A 33 5.24 -9.31 24.35
CA ASP A 33 5.82 -7.97 24.24
C ASP A 33 7.34 -8.01 24.00
N LEU A 34 7.97 -9.15 24.31
CA LEU A 34 9.39 -9.42 24.05
C LEU A 34 9.62 -10.03 22.65
N GLU A 35 8.56 -10.52 22.01
CA GLU A 35 8.66 -11.05 20.65
C GLU A 35 8.95 -9.93 19.64
N PRO A 36 9.84 -10.17 18.67
CA PRO A 36 10.05 -9.22 17.59
C PRO A 36 8.74 -8.90 16.86
N PRO A 37 8.54 -7.64 16.42
CA PRO A 37 7.35 -7.29 15.68
C PRO A 37 7.24 -8.14 14.41
N ARG A 38 6.05 -8.71 14.19
CA ARG A 38 5.77 -9.54 13.01
C ARG A 38 6.10 -8.78 11.74
N GLN A 39 6.74 -9.47 10.79
CA GLN A 39 7.02 -8.88 9.48
C GLN A 39 5.70 -8.44 8.83
N ARG A 40 5.72 -7.25 8.25
CA ARG A 40 4.57 -6.77 7.49
C ARG A 40 4.40 -7.68 6.27
N PRO A 41 3.16 -8.01 5.87
CA PRO A 41 2.90 -8.69 4.61
C PRO A 41 3.55 -7.93 3.46
N GLN A 42 4.08 -8.64 2.48
CA GLN A 42 4.68 -8.01 1.31
C GLN A 42 3.61 -7.22 0.56
N THR A 43 3.81 -5.92 0.40
CA THR A 43 2.94 -5.05 -0.41
C THR A 43 3.68 -4.65 -1.68
N SER A 44 3.00 -4.62 -2.82
CA SER A 44 3.58 -4.07 -4.05
C SER A 44 3.97 -2.60 -3.88
N ALA A 45 4.96 -2.13 -4.65
CA ALA A 45 5.43 -0.74 -4.58
C ALA A 45 4.29 0.27 -4.77
N ARG A 46 3.38 0.01 -5.71
CA ARG A 46 2.20 0.86 -5.97
C ARG A 46 1.24 0.92 -4.79
N THR A 47 0.97 -0.23 -4.16
CA THR A 47 0.10 -0.29 -2.98
C THR A 47 0.76 0.42 -1.80
N ALA A 48 2.05 0.21 -1.58
CA ALA A 48 2.82 0.88 -0.52
C ALA A 48 2.79 2.41 -0.70
N GLN A 49 3.07 2.91 -1.91
CA GLN A 49 2.98 4.34 -2.23
C GLN A 49 1.60 4.91 -1.90
N ARG A 50 0.52 4.19 -2.24
CA ARG A 50 -0.85 4.64 -1.97
C ARG A 50 -1.14 4.69 -0.48
N LEU A 51 -0.74 3.67 0.27
CA LEU A 51 -0.92 3.60 1.72
C LEU A 51 -0.16 4.73 2.43
N ILE A 52 1.09 4.97 2.04
CA ILE A 52 1.91 6.07 2.58
C ILE A 52 1.24 7.41 2.28
N ALA A 53 0.88 7.65 1.01
CA ALA A 53 0.25 8.90 0.59
C ALA A 53 -1.06 9.19 1.35
N GLN A 54 -1.91 8.17 1.53
CA GLN A 54 -3.12 8.28 2.35
C GLN A 54 -2.81 8.61 3.81
N ALA A 55 -1.83 7.94 4.42
CA ALA A 55 -1.47 8.15 5.81
C ALA A 55 -0.89 9.55 6.08
N ILE A 56 -0.18 10.14 5.11
CA ILE A 56 0.41 11.48 5.23
C ILE A 56 -0.46 12.60 4.62
N GLY A 57 -1.69 12.29 4.19
CA GLY A 57 -2.60 13.25 3.57
C GLY A 57 -2.12 13.79 2.20
N SER A 58 -1.19 13.10 1.54
CA SER A 58 -0.66 13.49 0.24
C SER A 58 -1.38 12.79 -0.91
N LYS A 59 -1.50 13.47 -2.05
CA LYS A 59 -2.05 12.87 -3.28
C LYS A 59 -0.91 12.31 -4.11
N LEU A 60 -1.03 11.05 -4.55
CA LEU A 60 -0.10 10.51 -5.52
C LEU A 60 -0.32 11.16 -6.89
N PRO A 61 0.75 11.42 -7.66
CA PRO A 61 0.62 11.81 -9.05
C PRO A 61 -0.10 10.68 -9.80
N SER A 62 -1.27 10.99 -10.32
CA SER A 62 -2.05 10.07 -11.15
C SER A 62 -1.81 10.45 -12.60
N ASN A 63 -1.22 9.54 -13.38
CA ASN A 63 -1.18 9.68 -14.85
C ASN A 63 -2.56 9.50 -15.49
N PHE A 64 -3.59 9.18 -14.69
CA PHE A 64 -4.97 9.16 -15.15
C PHE A 64 -5.40 10.58 -15.51
N GLY A 65 -5.58 10.83 -16.80
CA GLY A 65 -5.85 12.14 -17.35
C GLY A 65 -6.82 12.13 -18.53
N SER A 66 -7.02 13.30 -19.10
CA SER A 66 -7.99 13.54 -20.19
C SER A 66 -7.73 12.70 -21.45
N ARG A 67 -6.46 12.37 -21.74
CA ARG A 67 -6.08 11.52 -22.88
C ARG A 67 -6.57 10.07 -22.72
N GLU A 68 -6.39 9.49 -21.53
CA GLU A 68 -6.86 8.13 -21.21
C GLU A 68 -8.40 8.06 -21.29
N LEU A 69 -9.08 9.09 -20.76
CA LEU A 69 -10.54 9.22 -20.82
C LEU A 69 -11.06 9.31 -22.26
N ARG A 70 -10.42 10.10 -23.12
CA ARG A 70 -10.77 10.18 -24.55
C ARG A 70 -10.58 8.85 -25.26
N SER A 71 -9.46 8.17 -25.01
CA SER A 71 -9.19 6.86 -25.62
C SER A 71 -10.24 5.81 -25.20
N GLN A 72 -10.65 5.80 -23.93
CA GLN A 72 -11.72 4.93 -23.46
C GLN A 72 -13.07 5.26 -24.11
N GLU A 73 -13.39 6.54 -24.27
CA GLU A 73 -14.63 6.99 -24.91
C GLU A 73 -14.65 6.69 -26.42
N GLU A 74 -13.53 6.87 -27.12
CA GLU A 74 -13.38 6.46 -28.52
C GLU A 74 -13.54 4.96 -28.68
N ALA A 75 -12.87 4.16 -27.83
CA ALA A 75 -13.02 2.71 -27.84
C ALA A 75 -14.49 2.29 -27.58
N ARG A 76 -15.20 2.99 -26.70
CA ARG A 76 -16.63 2.78 -26.45
C ARG A 76 -17.47 3.07 -27.70
N ARG A 77 -17.24 4.23 -28.35
CA ARG A 77 -17.95 4.62 -29.58
C ARG A 77 -17.72 3.63 -30.71
N THR A 78 -16.47 3.20 -30.92
CA THR A 78 -16.11 2.21 -31.94
C THR A 78 -16.87 0.92 -31.71
N ARG A 79 -16.94 0.40 -30.48
CA ARG A 79 -17.71 -0.83 -30.17
C ARG A 79 -19.19 -0.70 -30.53
N ILE A 80 -19.79 0.46 -30.28
CA ILE A 80 -21.20 0.72 -30.60
C ILE A 80 -21.41 0.73 -32.11
N VAL A 81 -20.57 1.46 -32.84
CA VAL A 81 -20.65 1.56 -34.30
C VAL A 81 -20.41 0.19 -34.95
N THR A 82 -19.40 -0.57 -34.50
CA THR A 82 -19.14 -1.92 -35.01
C THR A 82 -20.32 -2.84 -34.75
N ARG A 83 -20.94 -2.77 -33.56
CA ARG A 83 -22.12 -3.56 -33.23
C ARG A 83 -23.33 -3.17 -34.10
N GLN A 84 -23.50 -1.89 -34.39
CA GLN A 84 -24.56 -1.40 -35.26
C GLN A 84 -24.35 -1.92 -36.69
N LYS A 85 -23.15 -1.73 -37.25
CA LYS A 85 -22.78 -2.26 -38.58
C LYS A 85 -23.02 -3.76 -38.68
N LEU A 86 -22.55 -4.55 -37.70
CA LEU A 86 -22.79 -5.99 -37.69
C LEU A 86 -24.27 -6.37 -37.62
N ARG A 87 -25.12 -5.53 -37.03
CA ARG A 87 -26.59 -5.74 -37.04
C ARG A 87 -27.19 -5.40 -38.39
N ASP A 88 -26.77 -4.29 -38.99
CA ASP A 88 -27.27 -3.81 -40.27
C ASP A 88 -26.85 -4.78 -41.39
N ASP A 89 -25.60 -5.25 -41.40
CA ASP A 89 -25.07 -6.26 -42.33
C ASP A 89 -25.79 -7.61 -42.19
N ALA A 90 -26.25 -7.96 -40.98
CA ALA A 90 -26.99 -9.21 -40.74
C ALA A 90 -28.46 -9.15 -41.17
N TRP A 91 -28.99 -7.95 -41.41
CA TRP A 91 -30.40 -7.70 -41.76
C TRP A 91 -30.55 -6.93 -43.08
N GLY A 92 -29.59 -7.04 -44.01
CA GLY A 92 -29.47 -6.22 -45.23
C GLY A 92 -30.78 -5.88 -45.96
N ASP A 93 -30.79 -4.70 -46.63
CA ASP A 93 -31.97 -4.10 -47.27
C ASP A 93 -32.80 -5.12 -48.06
N ASP A 94 -34.06 -5.28 -47.66
CA ASP A 94 -35.11 -6.09 -48.30
C ASP A 94 -35.43 -5.59 -49.73
#